data_AF-A0A7Y2K4S9-F1
#
_entry.id   AF-A0A7Y2K4S9-F1
#
_cell.length_a   1.000
_cell.length_b   1.000
_cell.length_c   1.000
_cell.angle_alpha   90.00
_cell.angle_beta   90.00
_cell.angle_gamma   90.00
#
_symmetry.space_group_name_H-M   'P 1'
#
loop_
_entity.id
_entity.type
_entity.pdbx_description
1 polymer ?
#
loop_
_entity_poly.entity_id
_entity_poly.type
_entity_poly.pdbx_seq_one_letter_code
_entity_poly.pdbx_strand_id
1 'polypeptide(L)'
;MAPLLNFNSPPILNNEQLEIPNIPFPVYWSGEKVTYGIIQNTNIGYVYVFSEWPTTPAEQQFKEAIIALQNTDGLVIDMRWNEGGWALWFDAFAILSNELEYSLNDVLRCSPSNWNMCPTGDSVSYKITGEPPYLYDRPIAVLLGPTCVSMGDVNTNRLKYLSTTRIFGKSSAASYGWNNIISSFPDWTIRYSMGDMYHLRQPGNYLNRKELPLDYPVWFNPVDVANGYDTVVEEALEWINNLVYGHDVITDKGYATPGTDSITVSAIVENPNSHNVITKVFIKDLDNTLIDSLELFEVESGELWQGEWLAVNQEDLFKLEMKTTDQTMGESFTIENVNRITTAGPIVIDSLEISYSPTPDLYEVKPHIKNEGQILTLERLWISMSSDDTSITFISGPLYLGSIAAGETIIHPGIYLVRVDSNFSGDFKFNFDITSDGWLYWSDSFPDSIISYATSEIELPVSFSLHQNYPNPFNPSTTIQYGIK
;
A
#
# COMPACT_ATOMS: atom_id res chain seq x y z
N MET A 1 15.26 -11.33 -53.69
CA MET A 1 15.28 -11.81 -52.28
C MET A 1 16.39 -11.18 -51.43
N ALA A 2 17.51 -10.70 -52.00
CA ALA A 2 18.56 -10.03 -51.22
C ALA A 2 18.25 -8.62 -50.63
N PRO A 3 17.33 -7.79 -51.17
CA PRO A 3 17.09 -6.44 -50.61
C PRO A 3 16.30 -6.42 -49.28
N LEU A 4 15.71 -7.54 -48.87
CA LEU A 4 14.90 -7.64 -47.65
C LEU A 4 15.71 -8.10 -46.42
N LEU A 5 16.97 -8.50 -46.60
CA LEU A 5 17.83 -8.98 -45.51
C LEU A 5 18.47 -7.84 -44.68
N ASN A 6 18.49 -6.62 -45.23
CA ASN A 6 19.00 -5.42 -44.54
C ASN A 6 17.89 -4.47 -44.08
N PHE A 7 16.62 -4.87 -44.23
CA PHE A 7 15.55 -4.20 -43.52
C PHE A 7 15.68 -4.65 -42.08
N ASN A 8 16.21 -3.78 -41.21
CA ASN A 8 16.01 -3.90 -39.78
C ASN A 8 14.52 -3.66 -39.59
N SER A 9 13.73 -4.69 -39.84
CA SER A 9 12.28 -4.63 -39.68
C SER A 9 12.08 -4.18 -38.25
N PRO A 10 11.44 -3.01 -37.99
CA PRO A 10 10.70 -2.89 -36.75
C PRO A 10 9.86 -4.17 -36.68
N PRO A 11 9.77 -4.85 -35.52
CA PRO A 11 9.00 -6.08 -35.45
C PRO A 11 7.67 -5.83 -36.18
N ILE A 12 7.34 -6.67 -37.16
CA ILE A 12 6.12 -6.59 -38.01
C ILE A 12 4.82 -6.66 -37.16
N LEU A 13 4.96 -6.60 -35.85
CA LEU A 13 3.91 -6.44 -34.87
C LEU A 13 3.57 -4.95 -34.87
N ASN A 14 2.36 -4.61 -35.28
CA ASN A 14 1.80 -3.27 -35.15
C ASN A 14 1.76 -2.87 -33.68
N ASN A 15 2.89 -2.45 -33.13
CA ASN A 15 2.98 -2.00 -31.76
C ASN A 15 2.63 -0.53 -31.69
N GLU A 16 1.65 -0.21 -30.88
CA GLU A 16 1.13 1.15 -30.74
C GLU A 16 2.03 1.97 -29.80
N GLN A 17 3.35 1.73 -29.85
CA GLN A 17 4.37 2.22 -28.93
C GLN A 17 5.62 2.62 -29.70
N LEU A 18 6.27 3.71 -29.29
CA LEU A 18 7.58 4.14 -29.79
C LEU A 18 8.64 3.99 -28.69
N GLU A 19 9.90 3.86 -29.09
CA GLU A 19 11.04 3.80 -28.16
C GLU A 19 11.21 5.14 -27.44
N ILE A 20 11.29 5.10 -26.10
CA ILE A 20 11.69 6.25 -25.28
C ILE A 20 13.21 6.18 -25.03
N PRO A 21 13.97 7.25 -25.32
CA PRO A 21 15.41 7.26 -25.12
C PRO A 21 15.84 6.85 -23.70
N ASN A 22 16.82 5.96 -23.62
CA ASN A 22 17.41 5.39 -22.38
C ASN A 22 16.49 4.48 -21.55
N ILE A 23 15.29 4.18 -22.03
CA ILE A 23 14.38 3.25 -21.38
C ILE A 23 14.35 1.97 -22.20
N PRO A 24 14.75 0.81 -21.63
CA PRO A 24 14.76 -0.43 -22.37
C PRO A 24 13.37 -0.73 -22.94
N PHE A 25 13.27 -0.79 -24.26
CA PHE A 25 12.03 -1.19 -24.91
C PHE A 25 11.77 -2.68 -24.61
N PRO A 26 10.52 -3.10 -24.30
CA PRO A 26 10.25 -4.48 -23.96
C PRO A 26 10.70 -5.43 -25.07
N VAL A 27 11.49 -6.43 -24.71
CA VAL A 27 11.81 -7.52 -25.64
C VAL A 27 10.64 -8.49 -25.64
N TYR A 28 9.72 -8.28 -26.57
CA TYR A 28 8.57 -9.16 -26.76
C TYR A 28 9.03 -10.61 -26.92
N TRP A 29 8.32 -11.55 -26.28
CA TRP A 29 8.67 -12.99 -26.21
C TRP A 29 9.84 -13.36 -25.28
N SER A 30 10.46 -12.39 -24.61
CA SER A 30 11.39 -12.64 -23.49
C SER A 30 10.65 -12.81 -22.15
N GLY A 31 11.42 -13.06 -21.09
CA GLY A 31 10.94 -13.08 -19.71
C GLY A 31 10.79 -11.69 -19.06
N GLU A 32 10.93 -10.60 -19.79
CA GLU A 32 10.64 -9.25 -19.28
C GLU A 32 9.28 -8.81 -19.80
N LYS A 33 8.31 -8.58 -18.88
CA LYS A 33 6.96 -8.07 -19.23
C LYS A 33 6.79 -6.61 -18.88
N VAL A 34 7.63 -6.10 -17.99
CA VAL A 34 7.68 -4.71 -17.58
C VAL A 34 9.11 -4.23 -17.69
N THR A 35 9.30 -3.10 -18.35
CA THR A 35 10.56 -2.36 -18.37
C THR A 35 10.28 -0.92 -17.98
N TYR A 36 11.26 -0.24 -17.40
CA TYR A 36 11.05 1.09 -16.86
C TYR A 36 12.33 1.92 -16.84
N GLY A 37 12.17 3.22 -16.64
CA GLY A 37 13.26 4.18 -16.51
C GLY A 37 12.73 5.58 -16.25
N ILE A 38 13.63 6.55 -16.23
CA ILE A 38 13.29 7.97 -16.14
C ILE A 38 13.49 8.58 -17.53
N ILE A 39 12.51 9.38 -17.96
CA ILE A 39 12.55 10.06 -19.25
C ILE A 39 13.71 11.06 -19.24
N GLN A 40 14.44 11.13 -20.35
CA GLN A 40 15.64 11.96 -20.42
C GLN A 40 15.33 13.45 -20.17
N ASN A 41 16.13 14.08 -19.31
CA ASN A 41 16.01 15.49 -18.91
C ASN A 41 14.72 15.84 -18.14
N THR A 42 14.04 14.85 -17.56
CA THR A 42 12.92 15.06 -16.63
C THR A 42 13.16 14.23 -15.37
N ASN A 43 12.30 14.38 -14.37
CA ASN A 43 12.17 13.43 -13.26
C ASN A 43 10.85 12.66 -13.38
N ILE A 44 10.40 12.33 -14.59
CA ILE A 44 9.17 11.58 -14.85
C ILE A 44 9.53 10.13 -15.14
N GLY A 45 8.94 9.20 -14.39
CA GLY A 45 9.10 7.78 -14.61
C GLY A 45 8.27 7.29 -15.79
N TYR A 46 8.78 6.33 -16.54
CA TYR A 46 8.07 5.67 -17.63
C TYR A 46 8.14 4.17 -17.46
N VAL A 47 7.01 3.49 -17.61
CA VAL A 47 6.86 2.06 -17.44
C VAL A 47 6.17 1.49 -18.67
N TYR A 48 6.87 0.65 -19.44
CA TYR A 48 6.21 -0.17 -20.45
C TYR A 48 5.60 -1.40 -19.81
N VAL A 49 4.33 -1.69 -20.11
CA VAL A 49 3.65 -2.91 -19.67
C VAL A 49 3.18 -3.70 -20.88
N PHE A 50 3.83 -4.84 -21.12
CA PHE A 50 3.50 -5.70 -22.26
C PHE A 50 2.43 -6.76 -21.93
N SER A 51 2.42 -7.33 -20.72
CA SER A 51 1.47 -8.40 -20.40
C SER A 51 1.38 -8.74 -18.91
N GLU A 52 0.27 -9.33 -18.49
CA GLU A 52 0.04 -9.85 -17.13
C GLU A 52 0.14 -11.38 -17.03
N TRP A 53 1.03 -12.01 -17.81
CA TRP A 53 1.21 -13.47 -17.74
C TRP A 53 1.97 -13.89 -16.47
N PRO A 54 1.42 -14.81 -15.65
CA PRO A 54 2.03 -15.21 -14.36
C PRO A 54 3.24 -16.14 -14.51
N THR A 55 3.49 -16.71 -15.69
CA THR A 55 4.69 -17.50 -15.98
C THR A 55 5.97 -16.67 -15.99
N THR A 56 5.81 -15.35 -15.90
CA THR A 56 6.83 -14.34 -15.68
C THR A 56 6.39 -13.51 -14.48
N PRO A 57 7.27 -13.03 -13.59
CA PRO A 57 6.83 -12.29 -12.42
C PRO A 57 6.45 -10.85 -12.81
N ALA A 58 5.51 -10.68 -13.75
CA ALA A 58 5.10 -9.38 -14.30
C ALA A 58 4.56 -8.44 -13.20
N GLU A 59 3.82 -8.99 -12.24
CA GLU A 59 3.37 -8.26 -11.05
C GLU A 59 4.55 -7.77 -10.19
N GLN A 60 5.54 -8.63 -9.97
CA GLN A 60 6.74 -8.25 -9.23
C GLN A 60 7.57 -7.20 -9.99
N GLN A 61 7.77 -7.38 -11.30
CA GLN A 61 8.49 -6.42 -12.14
C GLN A 61 7.79 -5.06 -12.15
N PHE A 62 6.45 -5.04 -12.19
CA PHE A 62 5.68 -3.81 -12.04
C PHE A 62 5.87 -3.18 -10.66
N LYS A 63 5.71 -3.97 -9.58
CA LYS A 63 5.91 -3.47 -8.21
C LYS A 63 7.31 -2.88 -8.02
N GLU A 64 8.34 -3.57 -8.51
CA GLU A 64 9.73 -3.12 -8.52
C GLU A 64 9.91 -1.81 -9.31
N ALA A 65 9.26 -1.68 -10.47
CA ALA A 65 9.28 -0.47 -11.27
C ALA A 65 8.71 0.73 -10.52
N ILE A 66 7.53 0.57 -9.90
CA ILE A 66 6.89 1.66 -9.13
C ILE A 66 7.73 2.03 -7.92
N ILE A 67 8.28 1.05 -7.17
CA ILE A 67 9.18 1.34 -6.03
C ILE A 67 10.42 2.09 -6.50
N ALA A 68 11.03 1.68 -7.61
CA ALA A 68 12.21 2.35 -8.17
C ALA A 68 11.92 3.78 -8.65
N LEU A 69 10.66 4.07 -9.03
CA LEU A 69 10.21 5.36 -9.54
C LEU A 69 9.39 6.16 -8.51
N GLN A 70 9.33 5.73 -7.24
CA GLN A 70 8.43 6.33 -6.24
C GLN A 70 8.69 7.83 -5.98
N ASN A 71 9.91 8.30 -6.24
CA ASN A 71 10.34 9.70 -6.03
C ASN A 71 10.36 10.53 -7.34
N THR A 72 9.67 10.08 -8.39
CA THR A 72 9.52 10.81 -9.66
C THR A 72 8.36 11.78 -9.60
N ASP A 73 8.41 12.90 -10.32
CA ASP A 73 7.37 13.95 -10.35
C ASP A 73 6.04 13.45 -10.95
N GLY A 74 6.07 12.34 -11.69
CA GLY A 74 4.91 11.70 -12.26
C GLY A 74 5.29 10.38 -12.92
N LEU A 75 4.29 9.55 -13.22
CA LEU A 75 4.45 8.29 -13.94
C LEU A 75 3.73 8.30 -15.27
N VAL A 76 4.36 7.74 -16.29
CA VAL A 76 3.72 7.29 -17.52
C VAL A 76 3.71 5.77 -17.54
N ILE A 77 2.52 5.16 -17.53
CA ILE A 77 2.34 3.71 -17.66
C ILE A 77 1.81 3.42 -19.06
N ASP A 78 2.66 2.91 -19.94
CA ASP A 78 2.33 2.61 -21.32
C ASP A 78 1.79 1.18 -21.46
N MET A 79 0.46 1.08 -21.55
CA MET A 79 -0.27 -0.17 -21.76
C MET A 79 -0.84 -0.26 -23.19
N ARG A 80 -0.39 0.59 -24.13
CA ARG A 80 -0.99 0.67 -25.47
C ARG A 80 -0.97 -0.66 -26.19
N TRP A 81 0.14 -1.40 -26.06
CA TRP A 81 0.25 -2.77 -26.55
C TRP A 81 0.42 -3.78 -25.40
N ASN A 82 -0.71 -4.07 -24.75
CA ASN A 82 -0.78 -5.05 -23.67
C ASN A 82 -1.59 -6.29 -24.11
N GLU A 83 -0.95 -7.46 -24.13
CA GLU A 83 -1.57 -8.72 -24.58
C GLU A 83 -2.47 -9.41 -23.53
N GLY A 84 -2.64 -8.80 -22.36
CA GLY A 84 -3.37 -9.38 -21.25
C GLY A 84 -2.56 -10.46 -20.52
N GLY A 85 -3.29 -11.34 -19.83
CA GLY A 85 -2.71 -12.42 -19.05
C GLY A 85 -3.71 -12.94 -18.03
N TRP A 86 -3.21 -13.36 -16.86
CA TRP A 86 -4.03 -13.90 -15.77
C TRP A 86 -3.60 -13.41 -14.37
N ALA A 87 -2.59 -12.54 -14.28
CA ALA A 87 -2.16 -11.97 -13.02
C ALA A 87 -3.11 -10.83 -12.60
N LEU A 88 -3.55 -10.88 -11.35
CA LEU A 88 -4.54 -9.95 -10.80
C LEU A 88 -3.91 -8.67 -10.24
N TRP A 89 -2.58 -8.57 -10.13
CA TRP A 89 -1.87 -7.34 -9.77
C TRP A 89 -2.44 -6.69 -8.50
N PHE A 90 -2.67 -7.48 -7.46
CA PHE A 90 -3.18 -6.97 -6.19
C PHE A 90 -2.06 -6.25 -5.43
N ASP A 91 -0.90 -6.90 -5.30
CA ASP A 91 0.23 -6.37 -4.53
C ASP A 91 0.92 -5.22 -5.27
N ALA A 92 0.90 -5.27 -6.61
CA ALA A 92 1.42 -4.22 -7.49
C ALA A 92 0.62 -2.92 -7.41
N PHE A 93 -0.71 -3.00 -7.33
CA PHE A 93 -1.55 -1.80 -7.24
C PHE A 93 -1.73 -1.31 -5.81
N ALA A 94 -1.42 -2.15 -4.82
CA ALA A 94 -1.51 -1.77 -3.42
C ALA A 94 -0.56 -0.62 -3.04
N ILE A 95 0.53 -0.39 -3.79
CA ILE A 95 1.45 0.74 -3.55
C ILE A 95 1.07 2.03 -4.30
N LEU A 96 0.00 2.01 -5.11
CA LEU A 96 -0.49 3.18 -5.84
C LEU A 96 -1.63 3.92 -5.12
N SER A 97 -2.16 3.32 -4.04
CA SER A 97 -3.31 3.86 -3.31
C SER A 97 -3.29 3.37 -1.88
N ASN A 98 -3.83 4.17 -0.99
CA ASN A 98 -4.09 3.79 0.40
C ASN A 98 -5.57 3.43 0.65
N GLU A 99 -6.39 3.42 -0.39
CA GLU A 99 -7.82 3.09 -0.31
C GLU A 99 -8.14 1.69 -0.83
N LEU A 100 -9.08 1.04 -0.16
CA LEU A 100 -9.67 -0.21 -0.64
C LEU A 100 -10.76 0.13 -1.66
N GLU A 101 -10.46 -0.08 -2.94
CA GLU A 101 -11.39 0.25 -4.02
C GLU A 101 -11.84 -1.01 -4.76
N TYR A 102 -13.15 -1.23 -4.77
CA TYR A 102 -13.80 -2.33 -5.48
C TYR A 102 -14.26 -1.85 -6.86
N SER A 103 -13.67 -2.41 -7.91
CA SER A 103 -13.81 -1.89 -9.28
C SER A 103 -14.83 -2.69 -10.11
N LEU A 104 -14.49 -3.92 -10.46
CA LEU A 104 -15.17 -4.75 -11.45
C LEU A 104 -15.58 -6.09 -10.84
N ASN A 105 -16.62 -6.72 -11.41
CA ASN A 105 -16.93 -8.11 -11.13
C ASN A 105 -17.27 -8.87 -12.42
N ASP A 106 -17.02 -10.16 -12.38
CA ASP A 106 -17.36 -11.10 -13.44
C ASP A 106 -18.85 -11.42 -13.44
N VAL A 107 -19.35 -11.72 -14.64
CA VAL A 107 -20.69 -12.24 -14.84
C VAL A 107 -20.63 -13.35 -15.89
N LEU A 108 -21.29 -14.48 -15.61
CA LEU A 108 -21.31 -15.64 -16.52
C LEU A 108 -22.74 -15.94 -16.96
N ARG A 109 -22.90 -16.67 -18.07
CA ARG A 109 -24.21 -17.22 -18.42
C ARG A 109 -24.74 -18.10 -17.30
N CYS A 110 -26.00 -17.89 -16.90
CA CYS A 110 -26.65 -18.66 -15.84
C CYS A 110 -26.74 -20.16 -16.17
N SER A 111 -26.84 -20.50 -17.45
CA SER A 111 -26.75 -21.87 -17.94
C SER A 111 -26.29 -21.90 -19.40
N PRO A 112 -25.83 -23.06 -19.93
CA PRO A 112 -25.46 -23.19 -21.34
C PRO A 112 -26.60 -22.93 -22.33
N SER A 113 -27.86 -22.99 -21.89
CA SER A 113 -29.06 -22.80 -22.72
C SER A 113 -29.80 -21.50 -22.45
N ASN A 114 -29.36 -20.72 -21.46
CA ASN A 114 -29.98 -19.46 -21.08
C ASN A 114 -29.02 -18.29 -21.38
N TRP A 115 -29.53 -17.28 -22.09
CA TRP A 115 -28.77 -16.09 -22.44
C TRP A 115 -28.66 -15.08 -21.29
N ASN A 116 -29.40 -15.30 -20.19
CA ASN A 116 -29.30 -14.50 -18.98
C ASN A 116 -27.90 -14.62 -18.37
N MET A 117 -27.43 -13.49 -17.85
CA MET A 117 -26.15 -13.36 -17.17
C MET A 117 -26.38 -13.34 -15.65
N CYS A 118 -25.62 -14.15 -14.92
CA CYS A 118 -25.68 -14.32 -13.49
C CYS A 118 -24.32 -13.91 -12.88
N PRO A 119 -24.31 -13.05 -11.84
CA PRO A 119 -23.09 -12.72 -11.12
C PRO A 119 -22.44 -13.99 -10.57
N THR A 120 -21.11 -14.04 -10.58
CA THR A 120 -20.33 -15.17 -10.03
C THR A 120 -20.20 -15.15 -8.51
N GLY A 121 -20.78 -14.15 -7.83
CA GLY A 121 -20.61 -13.87 -6.41
C GLY A 121 -19.41 -12.95 -6.15
N ASP A 122 -19.13 -12.66 -4.87
CA ASP A 122 -18.07 -11.71 -4.45
C ASP A 122 -16.65 -12.31 -4.50
N SER A 123 -16.53 -13.62 -4.75
CA SER A 123 -15.25 -14.34 -4.71
C SER A 123 -14.26 -13.95 -5.81
N VAL A 124 -14.65 -13.11 -6.79
CA VAL A 124 -13.79 -12.59 -7.86
C VAL A 124 -14.01 -11.07 -8.08
N SER A 125 -14.25 -10.31 -7.01
CA SER A 125 -14.27 -8.85 -7.15
C SER A 125 -12.85 -8.31 -7.34
N TYR A 126 -12.62 -7.61 -8.45
CA TYR A 126 -11.35 -6.96 -8.73
C TYR A 126 -11.23 -5.73 -7.86
N LYS A 127 -10.15 -5.66 -7.08
CA LYS A 127 -9.95 -4.61 -6.07
C LYS A 127 -8.54 -4.05 -6.08
N ILE A 128 -8.38 -2.87 -5.53
CA ILE A 128 -7.11 -2.29 -5.10
C ILE A 128 -7.18 -2.25 -3.58
N THR A 129 -6.23 -2.87 -2.87
CA THR A 129 -6.34 -3.04 -1.40
C THR A 129 -5.65 -1.96 -0.59
N GLY A 130 -4.67 -1.28 -1.18
CA GLY A 130 -3.70 -0.44 -0.50
C GLY A 130 -2.74 -1.21 0.40
N GLU A 131 -1.50 -0.75 0.49
CA GLU A 131 -0.45 -1.25 1.39
C GLU A 131 0.19 -0.06 2.13
N PRO A 132 -0.50 0.53 3.12
CA PRO A 132 0.07 1.65 3.88
C PRO A 132 1.43 1.31 4.50
N PRO A 133 2.37 2.26 4.56
CA PRO A 133 2.25 3.65 4.12
C PRO A 133 2.61 3.87 2.63
N TYR A 134 2.77 2.80 1.83
CA TYR A 134 3.16 2.95 0.43
C TYR A 134 2.04 3.59 -0.39
N LEU A 135 2.34 4.77 -0.94
CA LEU A 135 1.44 5.53 -1.80
C LEU A 135 2.26 6.23 -2.87
N TYR A 136 1.87 6.08 -4.14
CA TYR A 136 2.28 6.98 -5.20
C TYR A 136 1.27 8.13 -5.31
N ASP A 137 1.60 9.25 -4.68
CA ASP A 137 0.75 10.44 -4.52
C ASP A 137 1.00 11.49 -5.61
N ARG A 138 1.65 11.11 -6.71
CA ARG A 138 1.94 11.98 -7.84
C ARG A 138 1.12 11.57 -9.07
N PRO A 139 1.02 12.43 -10.10
CA PRO A 139 0.18 12.17 -11.27
C PRO A 139 0.59 10.90 -12.04
N ILE A 140 -0.40 10.10 -12.44
CA ILE A 140 -0.19 8.88 -13.23
C ILE A 140 -0.92 9.03 -14.58
N ALA A 141 -0.16 9.07 -15.67
CA ALA A 141 -0.68 9.00 -17.02
C ALA A 141 -0.65 7.55 -17.51
N VAL A 142 -1.81 6.95 -17.79
CA VAL A 142 -1.89 5.62 -18.41
C VAL A 142 -2.13 5.79 -19.90
N LEU A 143 -1.22 5.30 -20.73
CA LEU A 143 -1.38 5.34 -22.18
C LEU A 143 -2.09 4.06 -22.65
N LEU A 144 -3.20 4.23 -23.37
CA LEU A 144 -4.06 3.15 -23.83
C LEU A 144 -4.21 3.14 -25.35
N GLY A 145 -4.29 1.94 -25.92
CA GLY A 145 -4.39 1.72 -27.35
C GLY A 145 -5.30 0.53 -27.69
N PRO A 146 -5.85 0.47 -28.91
CA PRO A 146 -6.70 -0.62 -29.39
C PRO A 146 -6.10 -2.02 -29.28
N THR A 147 -4.78 -2.15 -29.14
CA THR A 147 -4.10 -3.44 -28.97
C THR A 147 -4.00 -3.91 -27.52
N CYS A 148 -4.44 -3.11 -26.55
CA CYS A 148 -4.63 -3.52 -25.17
C CYS A 148 -5.86 -4.44 -25.05
N VAL A 149 -5.67 -5.64 -24.49
CA VAL A 149 -6.71 -6.68 -24.41
C VAL A 149 -6.76 -7.36 -23.04
N SER A 150 -7.88 -8.00 -22.70
CA SER A 150 -8.01 -8.97 -21.60
C SER A 150 -7.61 -8.37 -20.23
N MET A 151 -6.62 -8.90 -19.51
CA MET A 151 -6.19 -8.31 -18.24
C MET A 151 -5.66 -6.89 -18.39
N GLY A 152 -5.15 -6.48 -19.56
CA GLY A 152 -4.82 -5.09 -19.84
C GLY A 152 -6.07 -4.19 -19.81
N ASP A 153 -7.19 -4.66 -20.39
CA ASP A 153 -8.49 -3.97 -20.32
C ASP A 153 -8.97 -3.85 -18.86
N VAL A 154 -8.83 -4.92 -18.08
CA VAL A 154 -9.26 -5.00 -16.67
C VAL A 154 -8.43 -4.06 -15.80
N ASN A 155 -7.11 -4.12 -15.93
CA ASN A 155 -6.18 -3.32 -15.13
C ASN A 155 -6.25 -1.84 -15.48
N THR A 156 -6.45 -1.49 -16.74
CA THR A 156 -6.69 -0.09 -17.14
C THR A 156 -7.97 0.46 -16.49
N ASN A 157 -9.05 -0.34 -16.43
CA ASN A 157 -10.24 0.07 -15.69
C ASN A 157 -9.96 0.26 -14.21
N ARG A 158 -9.21 -0.65 -13.58
CA ARG A 158 -8.84 -0.55 -12.16
C ARG A 158 -8.05 0.72 -11.88
N LEU A 159 -7.05 1.02 -12.69
CA LEU A 159 -6.23 2.23 -12.56
C LEU A 159 -7.08 3.51 -12.68
N LYS A 160 -8.13 3.51 -13.50
CA LYS A 160 -9.07 4.64 -13.63
C LYS A 160 -9.82 4.97 -12.32
N TYR A 161 -9.91 4.04 -11.38
CA TYR A 161 -10.50 4.34 -10.07
C TYR A 161 -9.56 5.12 -9.15
N LEU A 162 -8.27 5.20 -9.48
CA LEU A 162 -7.32 6.02 -8.74
C LEU A 162 -7.51 7.49 -9.13
N SER A 163 -7.72 8.36 -8.14
CA SER A 163 -7.94 9.80 -8.37
C SER A 163 -6.73 10.49 -9.02
N THR A 164 -5.53 9.94 -8.83
CA THR A 164 -4.26 10.39 -9.40
C THR A 164 -4.05 9.99 -10.87
N THR A 165 -4.89 9.09 -11.40
CA THR A 165 -4.72 8.55 -12.75
C THR A 165 -5.53 9.30 -13.80
N ARG A 166 -4.95 9.51 -14.98
CA ARG A 166 -5.65 9.92 -16.21
C ARG A 166 -5.28 9.01 -17.38
N ILE A 167 -6.25 8.70 -18.23
CA ILE A 167 -6.10 7.81 -19.38
C ILE A 167 -5.96 8.62 -20.67
N PHE A 168 -4.85 8.40 -21.38
CA PHE A 168 -4.50 9.04 -22.64
C PHE A 168 -4.53 8.01 -23.78
N GLY A 169 -4.86 8.44 -25.00
CA GLY A 169 -4.71 7.60 -26.18
C GLY A 169 -6.03 7.28 -26.87
N LYS A 170 -6.26 5.98 -27.12
CA LYS A 170 -7.50 5.42 -27.70
C LYS A 170 -8.05 4.31 -26.83
N SER A 171 -9.35 4.04 -26.97
CA SER A 171 -9.98 2.92 -26.28
C SER A 171 -9.25 1.62 -26.62
N SER A 172 -9.12 0.77 -25.61
CA SER A 172 -8.68 -0.60 -25.75
C SER A 172 -9.66 -1.46 -26.55
N ALA A 173 -9.30 -2.72 -26.79
CA ALA A 173 -10.14 -3.66 -27.52
C ALA A 173 -11.46 -3.99 -26.80
N ALA A 174 -11.57 -3.64 -25.51
CA ALA A 174 -12.72 -3.91 -24.65
C ALA A 174 -13.04 -5.41 -24.60
N SER A 175 -11.99 -6.24 -24.49
CA SER A 175 -12.06 -7.70 -24.49
C SER A 175 -12.33 -8.25 -23.09
N TYR A 176 -13.45 -7.84 -22.50
CA TYR A 176 -13.87 -8.29 -21.18
C TYR A 176 -14.59 -9.64 -21.23
N GLY A 177 -14.31 -10.49 -20.25
CA GLY A 177 -15.11 -11.67 -19.96
C GLY A 177 -14.48 -13.00 -20.34
N TRP A 178 -15.21 -14.04 -19.97
CA TRP A 178 -14.74 -15.42 -20.01
C TRP A 178 -15.06 -16.07 -21.35
N ASN A 179 -14.11 -16.83 -21.89
CA ASN A 179 -14.35 -17.68 -23.05
C ASN A 179 -14.49 -19.15 -22.65
N ASN A 180 -15.28 -19.89 -23.42
CA ASN A 180 -15.33 -21.34 -23.36
C ASN A 180 -14.85 -21.94 -24.68
N ILE A 181 -14.41 -23.19 -24.62
CA ILE A 181 -13.96 -23.96 -25.79
C ILE A 181 -14.79 -25.24 -25.87
N ILE A 182 -15.46 -25.45 -27.00
CA ILE A 182 -16.07 -26.73 -27.34
C ILE A 182 -15.09 -27.48 -28.23
N SER A 183 -14.53 -28.57 -27.70
CA SER A 183 -13.57 -29.44 -28.38
C SER A 183 -14.12 -30.84 -28.69
N SER A 184 -15.43 -31.05 -28.54
CA SER A 184 -16.07 -32.34 -28.77
C SER A 184 -16.22 -32.71 -30.26
N PHE A 185 -15.84 -31.83 -31.19
CA PHE A 185 -15.88 -32.13 -32.61
C PHE A 185 -14.56 -32.76 -33.09
N PRO A 186 -14.59 -33.74 -34.01
CA PRO A 186 -13.39 -34.47 -34.42
C PRO A 186 -12.29 -33.59 -35.06
N ASP A 187 -12.68 -32.58 -35.84
CA ASP A 187 -11.75 -31.83 -36.70
C ASP A 187 -11.74 -30.30 -36.43
N TRP A 188 -12.50 -29.83 -35.44
CA TRP A 188 -12.65 -28.39 -35.18
C TRP A 188 -12.91 -28.09 -33.70
N THR A 189 -12.55 -26.88 -33.29
CA THR A 189 -12.90 -26.34 -31.98
C THR A 189 -13.68 -25.05 -32.17
N ILE A 190 -14.63 -24.79 -31.28
CA ILE A 190 -15.36 -23.52 -31.24
C ILE A 190 -14.96 -22.79 -29.97
N ARG A 191 -14.54 -21.53 -30.09
CA ARG A 191 -14.45 -20.61 -28.94
C ARG A 191 -15.62 -19.65 -28.97
N TYR A 192 -16.23 -19.42 -27.82
CA TYR A 192 -17.32 -18.44 -27.69
C TYR A 192 -17.25 -17.73 -26.33
N SER A 193 -17.76 -16.49 -26.29
CA SER A 193 -17.86 -15.73 -25.03
C SER A 193 -18.99 -16.28 -24.18
N MET A 194 -18.65 -16.71 -22.97
CA MET A 194 -19.57 -17.21 -21.95
C MET A 194 -19.72 -16.26 -20.75
N GLY A 195 -18.88 -15.23 -20.69
CA GLY A 195 -18.90 -14.21 -19.65
C GLY A 195 -18.77 -12.80 -20.19
N ASP A 196 -18.96 -11.85 -19.27
CA ASP A 196 -18.72 -10.42 -19.42
C ASP A 196 -18.25 -9.88 -18.06
N MET A 197 -17.99 -8.58 -17.98
CA MET A 197 -17.69 -7.87 -16.74
C MET A 197 -18.56 -6.63 -16.63
N TYR A 198 -18.70 -6.11 -15.41
CA TYR A 198 -19.40 -4.86 -15.15
C TYR A 198 -18.74 -4.10 -14.00
N HIS A 199 -18.89 -2.78 -13.98
CA HIS A 199 -18.50 -1.96 -12.83
C HIS A 199 -19.42 -2.28 -11.65
N LEU A 200 -18.85 -2.53 -10.47
CA LEU A 200 -19.64 -2.84 -9.27
C LEU A 200 -20.64 -1.73 -8.90
N ARG A 201 -20.29 -0.47 -9.18
CA ARG A 201 -21.17 0.70 -9.00
C ARG A 201 -22.30 0.79 -10.04
N GLN A 202 -22.28 -0.04 -11.08
CA GLN A 202 -23.25 -0.07 -12.18
C GLN A 202 -23.60 -1.50 -12.61
N PRO A 203 -24.22 -2.30 -11.72
CA PRO A 203 -24.55 -3.69 -12.02
C PRO A 203 -25.47 -3.81 -13.24
N GLY A 204 -25.16 -4.76 -14.13
CA GLY A 204 -25.90 -4.99 -15.38
C GLY A 204 -25.42 -4.15 -16.57
N ASN A 205 -24.55 -3.17 -16.37
CA ASN A 205 -23.88 -2.46 -17.47
C ASN A 205 -22.63 -3.21 -17.91
N TYR A 206 -22.81 -4.18 -18.82
CA TYR A 206 -21.72 -5.01 -19.33
C TYR A 206 -20.72 -4.25 -20.17
N LEU A 207 -19.44 -4.63 -20.13
CA LEU A 207 -18.32 -3.85 -20.68
C LEU A 207 -17.79 -4.38 -22.01
N ASN A 208 -17.98 -5.66 -22.32
CA ASN A 208 -17.44 -6.25 -23.53
C ASN A 208 -17.87 -5.48 -24.79
N ARG A 209 -16.88 -5.14 -25.64
CA ARG A 209 -17.03 -4.33 -26.86
C ARG A 209 -17.53 -2.90 -26.67
N LYS A 210 -17.52 -2.37 -25.44
CA LYS A 210 -17.79 -0.95 -25.19
C LYS A 210 -16.48 -0.20 -25.03
N GLU A 211 -16.40 0.95 -25.69
CA GLU A 211 -15.22 1.82 -25.55
C GLU A 211 -15.02 2.21 -24.09
N LEU A 212 -13.77 2.14 -23.63
CA LEU A 212 -13.37 2.70 -22.35
C LEU A 212 -13.34 4.23 -22.50
N PRO A 213 -14.12 4.99 -21.70
CA PRO A 213 -14.07 6.45 -21.76
C PRO A 213 -12.67 6.94 -21.38
N LEU A 214 -12.08 7.78 -22.23
CA LEU A 214 -10.74 8.35 -22.03
C LEU A 214 -10.86 9.73 -21.40
N ASP A 215 -9.85 10.12 -20.63
CA ASP A 215 -9.74 11.49 -20.12
C ASP A 215 -9.18 12.40 -21.23
N TYR A 216 -8.17 11.90 -21.95
CA TYR A 216 -7.53 12.60 -23.07
C TYR A 216 -7.55 11.73 -24.33
N PRO A 217 -8.57 11.87 -25.21
CA PRO A 217 -8.61 11.16 -26.49
C PRO A 217 -7.61 11.79 -27.48
N VAL A 218 -6.39 11.27 -27.48
CA VAL A 218 -5.27 11.72 -28.33
C VAL A 218 -4.68 10.53 -29.09
N TRP A 219 -4.20 10.72 -30.31
CA TRP A 219 -3.55 9.62 -31.04
C TRP A 219 -2.42 10.13 -31.91
N PHE A 220 -1.64 9.19 -32.44
CA PHE A 220 -0.51 9.46 -33.32
C PHE A 220 -0.86 10.41 -34.47
N ASN A 221 -0.05 11.47 -34.56
CA ASN A 221 0.07 12.27 -35.77
C ASN A 221 1.08 11.59 -36.71
N PRO A 222 0.74 11.36 -37.99
CA PRO A 222 1.66 10.72 -38.94
C PRO A 222 3.00 11.46 -39.10
N VAL A 223 3.01 12.79 -38.97
CA VAL A 223 4.24 13.59 -39.07
C VAL A 223 5.12 13.40 -37.84
N ASP A 224 4.53 13.35 -36.65
CA ASP A 224 5.26 13.13 -35.39
C ASP A 224 5.93 11.76 -35.41
N VAL A 225 5.16 10.71 -35.73
CA VAL A 225 5.68 9.32 -35.81
C VAL A 225 6.81 9.21 -36.83
N ALA A 226 6.67 9.85 -38.01
CA ALA A 226 7.72 9.83 -39.03
C ALA A 226 9.04 10.49 -38.57
N ASN A 227 8.97 11.36 -37.57
CA ASN A 227 10.11 12.04 -36.96
C ASN A 227 10.56 11.38 -35.64
N GLY A 228 9.92 10.28 -35.22
CA GLY A 228 10.22 9.59 -33.96
C GLY A 228 9.61 10.25 -32.72
N TYR A 229 8.62 11.12 -32.88
CA TYR A 229 7.87 11.73 -31.79
C TYR A 229 6.59 10.94 -31.50
N ASP A 230 6.32 10.71 -30.22
CA ASP A 230 5.13 10.02 -29.75
C ASP A 230 4.10 11.04 -29.24
N THR A 231 3.16 11.42 -30.10
CA THR A 231 2.11 12.42 -29.78
C THR A 231 1.36 12.12 -28.48
N VAL A 232 1.15 10.83 -28.15
CA VAL A 232 0.39 10.43 -26.95
C VAL A 232 1.24 10.61 -25.69
N VAL A 233 2.54 10.32 -25.77
CA VAL A 233 3.49 10.56 -24.69
C VAL A 233 3.66 12.06 -24.46
N GLU A 234 3.82 12.86 -25.51
CA GLU A 234 3.96 14.32 -25.37
C GLU A 234 2.76 14.97 -24.68
N GLU A 235 1.52 14.56 -25.02
CA GLU A 235 0.31 15.04 -24.34
C GLU A 235 0.30 14.66 -22.85
N ALA A 236 0.73 13.44 -22.52
CA ALA A 236 0.83 13.00 -21.13
C ALA A 236 1.88 13.81 -20.36
N LEU A 237 3.03 14.10 -20.97
CA LEU A 237 4.07 14.93 -20.38
C LEU A 237 3.62 16.39 -20.24
N GLU A 238 2.89 16.92 -21.21
CA GLU A 238 2.31 18.26 -21.12
C GLU A 238 1.35 18.34 -19.94
N TRP A 239 0.48 17.34 -19.76
CA TRP A 239 -0.41 17.27 -18.61
C TRP A 239 0.36 17.23 -17.28
N ILE A 240 1.32 16.31 -17.12
CA ILE A 240 2.10 16.19 -15.87
C ILE A 240 2.84 17.49 -15.55
N ASN A 241 3.53 18.09 -16.52
CA ASN A 241 4.37 19.27 -16.29
C ASN A 241 3.59 20.57 -16.04
N ASN A 242 2.30 20.60 -16.35
CA ASN A 242 1.46 21.79 -16.16
C ASN A 242 0.46 21.66 -15.00
N LEU A 243 0.36 20.48 -14.40
CA LEU A 243 -0.64 20.19 -13.38
C LEU A 243 -0.27 20.87 -12.05
N VAL A 244 -1.30 21.42 -11.40
CA VAL A 244 -1.21 21.81 -10.00
C VAL A 244 -1.72 20.66 -9.13
N TYR A 245 -0.89 20.20 -8.21
CA TYR A 245 -1.26 19.15 -7.27
C TYR A 245 -0.46 19.29 -5.97
N GLY A 246 -0.88 18.60 -4.91
CA GLY A 246 -0.07 18.51 -3.70
C GLY A 246 0.22 17.06 -3.33
N HIS A 247 1.34 16.83 -2.65
CA HIS A 247 1.92 15.53 -2.33
C HIS A 247 2.72 15.61 -1.02
N ASP A 248 3.29 14.47 -0.59
CA ASP A 248 4.11 14.33 0.62
C ASP A 248 3.41 14.88 1.88
N VAL A 249 2.16 14.48 2.10
CA VAL A 249 1.35 14.95 3.25
C VAL A 249 1.82 14.32 4.55
N ILE A 250 2.34 15.14 5.45
CA ILE A 250 2.83 14.72 6.77
C ILE A 250 2.12 15.47 7.89
N THR A 251 2.10 14.86 9.07
CA THR A 251 1.66 15.50 10.31
C THR A 251 2.78 15.53 11.33
N ASP A 252 2.75 16.52 12.23
CA ASP A 252 3.73 16.62 13.32
C ASP A 252 3.56 15.50 14.36
N LYS A 253 2.34 14.99 14.51
CA LYS A 253 1.96 13.85 15.35
C LYS A 253 0.71 13.15 14.81
N GLY A 254 0.52 11.90 15.23
CA GLY A 254 -0.66 11.10 14.86
C GLY A 254 -1.84 11.23 15.82
N TYR A 255 -1.60 11.62 17.08
CA TYR A 255 -2.64 11.74 18.12
C TYR A 255 -2.76 13.19 18.61
N ALA A 256 -4.00 13.64 18.83
CA ALA A 256 -4.31 14.88 19.54
C ALA A 256 -5.39 14.66 20.59
N THR A 257 -5.26 15.29 21.76
CA THR A 257 -6.28 15.23 22.80
C THR A 257 -7.58 15.90 22.33
N PRO A 258 -8.75 15.19 22.41
CA PRO A 258 -10.03 15.71 21.95
C PRO A 258 -10.33 17.12 22.47
N GLY A 259 -10.69 18.04 21.56
CA GLY A 259 -11.18 19.38 21.89
C GLY A 259 -10.16 20.35 22.51
N THR A 260 -8.90 19.95 22.65
CA THR A 260 -7.88 20.76 23.37
C THR A 260 -6.57 20.92 22.62
N ASP A 261 -6.16 19.90 21.89
CA ASP A 261 -4.88 19.87 21.18
C ASP A 261 -5.10 20.07 19.67
N SER A 262 -4.02 20.38 18.95
CA SER A 262 -4.02 20.58 17.50
C SER A 262 -2.96 19.73 16.82
N ILE A 263 -3.17 19.44 15.54
CA ILE A 263 -2.22 18.75 14.67
C ILE A 263 -1.85 19.69 13.53
N THR A 264 -0.55 19.85 13.29
CA THR A 264 -0.03 20.56 12.13
C THR A 264 0.03 19.61 10.95
N VAL A 265 -0.65 19.95 9.86
CA VAL A 265 -0.58 19.21 8.60
C VAL A 265 0.29 20.01 7.63
N SER A 266 1.28 19.35 7.04
CA SER A 266 2.17 19.91 6.02
C SER A 266 2.08 19.10 4.74
N ALA A 267 2.25 19.76 3.60
CA ALA A 267 2.32 19.13 2.29
C ALA A 267 3.21 19.95 1.35
N ILE A 268 3.69 19.32 0.28
CA ILE A 268 4.30 20.01 -0.86
C ILE A 268 3.20 20.29 -1.89
N VAL A 269 3.20 21.47 -2.50
CA VAL A 269 2.26 21.86 -3.57
C VAL A 269 3.04 22.30 -4.80
N GLU A 270 2.92 21.50 -5.86
CA GLU A 270 3.45 21.82 -7.18
C GLU A 270 2.55 22.82 -7.89
N ASN A 271 3.13 23.92 -8.34
CA ASN A 271 2.43 24.96 -9.08
C ASN A 271 3.33 25.54 -10.18
N PRO A 272 3.67 24.74 -11.21
CA PRO A 272 4.71 25.06 -12.19
C PRO A 272 4.40 26.34 -12.98
N ASN A 273 3.11 26.65 -13.16
CA ASN A 273 2.65 27.81 -13.92
C ASN A 273 2.30 29.03 -13.05
N SER A 274 2.59 28.99 -11.74
CA SER A 274 2.27 30.08 -10.80
C SER A 274 0.79 30.51 -10.86
N HIS A 275 -0.10 29.52 -10.99
CA HIS A 275 -1.54 29.73 -11.02
C HIS A 275 -2.06 30.14 -9.64
N ASN A 276 -3.26 30.71 -9.59
CA ASN A 276 -3.97 30.93 -8.33
C ASN A 276 -4.56 29.60 -7.84
N VAL A 277 -4.17 29.15 -6.64
CA VAL A 277 -4.46 27.81 -6.15
C VAL A 277 -5.05 27.84 -4.74
N ILE A 278 -5.94 26.89 -4.45
CA ILE A 278 -6.45 26.62 -3.10
C ILE A 278 -6.18 25.15 -2.77
N THR A 279 -5.55 24.92 -1.63
CA THR A 279 -5.22 23.58 -1.13
C THR A 279 -5.95 23.32 0.17
N LYS A 280 -6.69 22.20 0.23
CA LYS A 280 -7.44 21.79 1.41
C LYS A 280 -7.17 20.34 1.76
N VAL A 281 -7.15 20.06 3.06
CA VAL A 281 -7.19 18.72 3.62
C VAL A 281 -8.56 18.49 4.22
N PHE A 282 -9.25 17.47 3.76
CA PHE A 282 -10.52 17.01 4.32
C PHE A 282 -10.24 15.92 5.35
N ILE A 283 -10.75 16.12 6.57
CA ILE A 283 -10.65 15.17 7.67
C ILE A 283 -11.95 14.34 7.66
N LYS A 284 -11.83 13.04 7.40
CA LYS A 284 -12.96 12.12 7.33
C LYS A 284 -12.81 11.04 8.40
N ASP A 285 -13.91 10.50 8.91
CA ASP A 285 -13.87 9.27 9.70
C ASP A 285 -13.49 8.06 8.81
N LEU A 286 -13.34 6.88 9.42
CA LEU A 286 -13.01 5.66 8.68
C LEU A 286 -14.12 5.20 7.71
N ASP A 287 -15.37 5.67 7.92
CA ASP A 287 -16.54 5.41 7.08
C ASP A 287 -16.69 6.45 5.94
N ASN A 288 -15.70 7.33 5.74
CA ASN A 288 -15.64 8.41 4.75
C ASN A 288 -16.65 9.55 4.98
N THR A 289 -17.22 9.70 6.17
CA THR A 289 -18.00 10.88 6.55
C THR A 289 -17.07 12.06 6.74
N LEU A 290 -17.38 13.20 6.11
CA LEU A 290 -16.65 14.44 6.34
C LEU A 290 -16.90 14.94 7.76
N ILE A 291 -15.82 15.07 8.54
CA ILE A 291 -15.84 15.59 9.91
C ILE A 291 -15.46 17.07 9.91
N ASP A 292 -14.36 17.41 9.23
CA ASP A 292 -13.85 18.77 9.18
C ASP A 292 -12.99 19.01 7.93
N SER A 293 -12.56 20.25 7.70
CA SER A 293 -11.62 20.60 6.64
C SER A 293 -10.64 21.68 7.09
N LEU A 294 -9.39 21.53 6.67
CA LEU A 294 -8.30 22.46 6.91
C LEU A 294 -7.83 23.07 5.58
N GLU A 295 -7.65 24.37 5.53
CA GLU A 295 -6.98 25.04 4.41
C GLU A 295 -5.47 25.13 4.71
N LEU A 296 -4.64 24.79 3.73
CA LEU A 296 -3.20 24.94 3.83
C LEU A 296 -2.77 26.26 3.21
N PHE A 297 -1.72 26.87 3.77
CA PHE A 297 -1.13 28.11 3.28
C PHE A 297 0.36 27.92 3.04
N GLU A 298 0.87 28.58 1.99
CA GLU A 298 2.29 28.61 1.66
C GLU A 298 3.14 29.15 2.83
N VAL A 299 4.19 28.41 3.18
CA VAL A 299 5.15 28.77 4.24
C VAL A 299 6.47 29.15 3.58
N GLU A 300 6.95 30.36 3.86
CA GLU A 300 8.26 30.85 3.42
C GLU A 300 8.51 30.78 1.90
N SER A 301 7.65 31.39 1.06
CA SER A 301 7.85 31.56 -0.39
C SER A 301 8.46 30.32 -1.08
N GLY A 302 7.67 29.28 -1.26
CA GLY A 302 8.13 27.97 -1.71
C GLY A 302 6.99 26.97 -1.89
N GLU A 303 7.36 25.70 -2.03
CA GLU A 303 6.39 24.62 -2.30
C GLU A 303 5.80 24.02 -1.01
N LEU A 304 6.31 24.40 0.18
CA LEU A 304 5.81 23.90 1.47
C LEU A 304 4.55 24.65 1.90
N TRP A 305 3.49 23.91 2.17
CA TRP A 305 2.19 24.43 2.60
C TRP A 305 1.79 23.80 3.93
N GLN A 306 1.25 24.61 4.85
CA GLN A 306 0.88 24.16 6.20
C GLN A 306 -0.45 24.71 6.67
N GLY A 307 -1.09 23.97 7.58
CA GLY A 307 -2.26 24.39 8.31
C GLY A 307 -2.35 23.65 9.65
N GLU A 308 -3.14 24.21 10.57
CA GLU A 308 -3.33 23.65 11.91
C GLU A 308 -4.78 23.21 12.09
N TRP A 309 -4.98 21.91 12.34
CA TRP A 309 -6.28 21.33 12.64
C TRP A 309 -6.49 21.24 14.14
N LEU A 310 -7.52 21.90 14.66
CA LEU A 310 -7.93 21.78 16.06
C LEU A 310 -8.78 20.51 16.24
N ALA A 311 -8.34 19.61 17.11
CA ALA A 311 -9.00 18.34 17.33
C ALA A 311 -10.46 18.51 17.77
N VAL A 312 -11.35 17.75 17.14
CA VAL A 312 -12.76 17.71 17.53
C VAL A 312 -12.93 17.16 18.96
N ASN A 313 -13.99 17.57 19.64
CA ASN A 313 -14.28 17.12 21.01
C ASN A 313 -15.00 15.75 21.02
N GLN A 314 -14.41 14.77 20.33
CA GLN A 314 -14.83 13.37 20.33
C GLN A 314 -13.60 12.49 20.04
N GLU A 315 -13.59 11.26 20.57
CA GLU A 315 -12.61 10.24 20.17
C GLU A 315 -13.04 9.61 18.85
N ASP A 316 -12.14 9.59 17.88
CA ASP A 316 -12.30 8.87 16.61
C ASP A 316 -10.95 8.66 15.92
N LEU A 317 -10.95 7.85 14.86
CA LEU A 317 -9.85 7.69 13.93
C LEU A 317 -10.20 8.35 12.60
N PHE A 318 -9.27 9.10 12.04
CA PHE A 318 -9.50 9.92 10.86
C PHE A 318 -8.55 9.59 9.72
N LYS A 319 -9.08 9.70 8.51
CA LYS A 319 -8.34 9.72 7.25
C LYS A 319 -8.22 11.14 6.75
N LEU A 320 -7.07 11.45 6.16
CA LEU A 320 -6.84 12.71 5.48
C LEU A 320 -6.98 12.53 3.97
N GLU A 321 -7.72 13.42 3.32
CA GLU A 321 -7.80 13.55 1.86
C GLU A 321 -7.28 14.93 1.48
N MET A 322 -6.33 15.00 0.56
CA MET A 322 -5.82 16.27 0.06
C MET A 322 -6.49 16.62 -1.27
N LYS A 323 -6.89 17.87 -1.42
CA LYS A 323 -7.39 18.43 -2.66
C LYS A 323 -6.71 19.76 -2.96
N THR A 324 -6.07 19.84 -4.12
CA THR A 324 -5.52 21.07 -4.67
C THR A 324 -6.37 21.50 -5.85
N THR A 325 -6.85 22.75 -5.84
CA THR A 325 -7.71 23.32 -6.87
C THR A 325 -6.99 24.47 -7.56
N ASP A 326 -6.79 24.33 -8.86
CA ASP A 326 -6.33 25.40 -9.72
C ASP A 326 -7.53 26.29 -10.08
N GLN A 327 -7.57 27.49 -9.50
CA GLN A 327 -8.66 28.44 -9.75
C GLN A 327 -8.55 29.13 -11.11
N THR A 328 -7.38 29.07 -11.74
CA THR A 328 -7.12 29.66 -13.06
C THR A 328 -7.73 28.80 -14.14
N MET A 329 -7.52 27.48 -14.05
CA MET A 329 -8.03 26.50 -15.03
C MET A 329 -9.38 25.90 -14.64
N GLY A 330 -9.77 25.98 -13.36
CA GLY A 330 -11.01 25.39 -12.84
C GLY A 330 -10.93 23.88 -12.64
N GLU A 331 -9.72 23.35 -12.51
CA GLU A 331 -9.44 21.93 -12.33
C GLU A 331 -9.00 21.62 -10.90
N SER A 332 -9.11 20.36 -10.49
CA SER A 332 -8.64 19.93 -9.18
C SER A 332 -8.01 18.56 -9.22
N PHE A 333 -6.96 18.39 -8.42
CA PHE A 333 -6.32 17.11 -8.16
C PHE A 333 -6.60 16.70 -6.71
N THR A 334 -7.05 15.46 -6.53
CA THR A 334 -7.40 14.91 -5.22
C THR A 334 -6.60 13.64 -4.98
N ILE A 335 -6.12 13.47 -3.75
CA ILE A 335 -5.46 12.26 -3.29
C ILE A 335 -6.15 11.81 -2.01
N GLU A 336 -6.65 10.58 -2.04
CA GLU A 336 -7.44 10.00 -0.96
C GLU A 336 -6.55 9.25 0.04
N ASN A 337 -6.89 9.31 1.33
CA ASN A 337 -6.19 8.62 2.42
C ASN A 337 -4.66 8.83 2.41
N VAL A 338 -4.24 10.09 2.25
CA VAL A 338 -2.82 10.48 2.18
C VAL A 338 -2.11 10.28 3.52
N ASN A 339 -2.84 10.40 4.63
CA ASN A 339 -2.31 10.19 5.97
C ASN A 339 -3.46 9.90 6.96
N ARG A 340 -3.13 9.54 8.19
CA ARG A 340 -4.11 9.29 9.25
C ARG A 340 -3.73 9.95 10.56
N ILE A 341 -4.76 10.36 11.29
CA ILE A 341 -4.66 10.98 12.62
C ILE A 341 -5.79 10.47 13.49
N THR A 342 -5.67 10.64 14.80
CA THR A 342 -6.67 10.15 15.76
C THR A 342 -6.81 11.08 16.94
N THR A 343 -7.99 11.08 17.54
CA THR A 343 -8.24 11.63 18.87
C THR A 343 -8.58 10.53 19.87
N ALA A 344 -8.67 9.28 19.43
CA ALA A 344 -8.87 8.11 20.28
C ALA A 344 -7.56 7.73 20.99
N GLY A 345 -7.64 7.45 22.30
CA GLY A 345 -6.49 7.15 23.15
C GLY A 345 -6.10 8.34 24.07
N PRO A 346 -4.80 8.50 24.40
CA PRO A 346 -3.65 7.87 23.75
C PRO A 346 -3.47 6.40 24.14
N ILE A 347 -2.76 5.65 23.29
CA ILE A 347 -2.13 4.39 23.70
C ILE A 347 -0.76 4.71 24.29
N VAL A 348 -0.51 4.26 25.52
CA VAL A 348 0.73 4.52 26.27
C VAL A 348 1.35 3.23 26.81
N ILE A 349 2.64 3.28 27.06
CA ILE A 349 3.39 2.25 27.77
C ILE A 349 3.27 2.51 29.27
N ASP A 350 2.41 1.76 29.94
CA ASP A 350 2.15 1.91 31.37
C ASP A 350 3.34 1.43 32.21
N SER A 351 3.95 0.30 31.83
CA SER A 351 5.16 -0.21 32.47
C SER A 351 5.90 -1.22 31.59
N LEU A 352 7.15 -1.54 31.93
CA LEU A 352 7.95 -2.60 31.29
C LEU A 352 8.40 -3.62 32.33
N GLU A 353 8.26 -4.91 32.01
CA GLU A 353 8.97 -5.99 32.70
C GLU A 353 10.20 -6.36 31.87
N ILE A 354 11.39 -6.27 32.46
CA ILE A 354 12.65 -6.62 31.79
C ILE A 354 13.30 -7.76 32.56
N SER A 355 13.63 -8.84 31.86
CA SER A 355 14.40 -9.95 32.42
C SER A 355 15.62 -10.24 31.54
N TYR A 356 16.68 -10.76 32.16
CA TYR A 356 17.92 -11.10 31.47
C TYR A 356 18.11 -12.62 31.49
N SER A 357 18.32 -13.21 30.31
CA SER A 357 18.76 -14.58 30.18
C SER A 357 20.26 -14.58 29.86
N PRO A 358 21.10 -15.22 30.68
CA PRO A 358 22.53 -15.36 30.37
C PRO A 358 22.80 -16.40 29.28
N THR A 359 21.81 -17.24 28.94
CA THR A 359 21.96 -18.29 27.92
C THR A 359 20.61 -18.59 27.27
N PRO A 360 20.36 -18.10 26.04
CA PRO A 360 21.19 -17.19 25.23
C PRO A 360 21.30 -15.80 25.86
N ASP A 361 22.42 -15.09 25.63
CA ASP A 361 22.65 -13.70 26.07
C ASP A 361 21.65 -12.74 25.40
N LEU A 362 20.51 -12.53 26.06
CA LEU A 362 19.43 -11.65 25.60
C LEU A 362 18.62 -11.11 26.77
N TYR A 363 18.01 -9.95 26.53
CA TYR A 363 16.99 -9.38 27.39
C TYR A 363 15.62 -9.68 26.81
N GLU A 364 14.69 -10.07 27.69
CA GLU A 364 13.27 -10.19 27.38
C GLU A 364 12.55 -8.96 27.94
N VAL A 365 11.97 -8.16 27.06
CA VAL A 365 11.24 -6.94 27.41
C VAL A 365 9.75 -7.16 27.13
N LYS A 366 8.93 -7.01 28.16
CA LYS A 366 7.49 -7.21 28.09
C LYS A 366 6.76 -5.91 28.43
N PRO A 367 6.16 -5.24 27.43
CA PRO A 367 5.42 -4.01 27.67
C PRO A 367 4.02 -4.30 28.24
N HIS A 368 3.60 -3.47 29.19
CA HIS A 368 2.21 -3.32 29.60
C HIS A 368 1.66 -2.08 28.91
N ILE A 369 0.64 -2.27 28.07
CA ILE A 369 0.11 -1.23 27.20
C ILE A 369 -1.27 -0.84 27.70
N LYS A 370 -1.55 0.46 27.74
CA LYS A 370 -2.82 1.00 28.20
C LYS A 370 -3.44 1.91 27.15
N ASN A 371 -4.75 1.78 26.98
CA ASN A 371 -5.56 2.77 26.28
C ASN A 371 -6.10 3.77 27.30
N GLU A 372 -5.58 4.99 27.32
CA GLU A 372 -6.04 6.05 28.23
C GLU A 372 -7.27 6.81 27.72
N GLY A 373 -7.77 6.41 26.55
CA GLY A 373 -9.04 6.86 26.01
C GLY A 373 -10.21 6.53 26.94
N GLN A 374 -11.31 7.24 26.74
CA GLN A 374 -12.49 7.22 27.59
C GLN A 374 -13.66 6.46 26.96
N ILE A 375 -13.69 6.33 25.62
CA ILE A 375 -14.87 5.85 24.90
C ILE A 375 -14.52 4.69 23.97
N LEU A 376 -13.50 4.84 23.13
CA LEU A 376 -13.27 3.91 22.03
C LEU A 376 -12.40 2.71 22.42
N THR A 377 -12.91 1.52 22.06
CA THR A 377 -12.08 0.33 21.92
C THR A 377 -11.28 0.44 20.64
N LEU A 378 -9.96 0.39 20.77
CA LEU A 378 -9.04 0.41 19.63
C LEU A 378 -8.75 -1.02 19.20
N GLU A 379 -8.75 -1.27 17.89
CA GLU A 379 -8.65 -2.62 17.33
C GLU A 379 -7.47 -2.77 16.38
N ARG A 380 -7.09 -4.03 16.15
CA ARG A 380 -6.04 -4.44 15.20
C ARG A 380 -4.72 -3.71 15.43
N LEU A 381 -4.39 -3.52 16.70
CA LEU A 381 -3.22 -2.80 17.15
C LEU A 381 -1.95 -3.64 16.97
N TRP A 382 -0.89 -2.98 16.53
CA TRP A 382 0.47 -3.52 16.54
C TRP A 382 1.39 -2.53 17.24
N ILE A 383 2.38 -3.05 17.96
CA ILE A 383 3.43 -2.25 18.59
C ILE A 383 4.80 -2.66 18.03
N SER A 384 5.62 -1.67 17.75
CA SER A 384 7.03 -1.81 17.39
C SER A 384 7.88 -1.16 18.47
N MET A 385 9.06 -1.72 18.74
CA MET A 385 10.01 -1.17 19.69
C MET A 385 11.33 -0.88 18.98
N SER A 386 11.90 0.29 19.22
CA SER A 386 13.18 0.73 18.69
C SER A 386 14.02 1.40 19.78
N SER A 387 15.29 1.66 19.49
CA SER A 387 16.18 2.40 20.38
C SER A 387 17.24 3.14 19.58
N ASP A 388 17.58 4.34 20.04
CA ASP A 388 18.69 5.13 19.51
C ASP A 388 20.05 4.73 20.13
N ASP A 389 20.05 3.80 21.11
CA ASP A 389 21.28 3.30 21.71
C ASP A 389 22.01 2.33 20.76
N THR A 390 23.15 2.76 20.24
CA THR A 390 23.99 2.00 19.31
C THR A 390 24.54 0.68 19.88
N SER A 391 24.52 0.50 21.20
CA SER A 391 24.91 -0.78 21.82
C SER A 391 23.82 -1.85 21.71
N ILE A 392 22.57 -1.47 21.39
CA ILE A 392 21.50 -2.42 21.07
C ILE A 392 21.69 -2.88 19.62
N THR A 393 22.00 -4.16 19.45
CA THR A 393 22.35 -4.74 18.14
C THR A 393 21.19 -5.46 17.49
N PHE A 394 20.13 -5.75 18.24
CA PHE A 394 18.94 -6.45 17.75
C PHE A 394 17.74 -6.19 18.66
N ILE A 395 16.58 -5.95 18.05
CA ILE A 395 15.27 -5.99 18.69
C ILE A 395 14.37 -6.87 17.81
N SER A 396 13.63 -7.81 18.40
CA SER A 396 12.69 -8.64 17.65
C SER A 396 11.54 -7.81 17.05
N GLY A 397 10.88 -8.37 16.02
CA GLY A 397 9.84 -7.67 15.27
C GLY A 397 8.59 -7.27 16.08
N PRO A 398 7.65 -6.58 15.42
CA PRO A 398 6.46 -6.02 16.06
C PRO A 398 5.56 -7.10 16.68
N LEU A 399 4.79 -6.70 17.69
CA LEU A 399 3.83 -7.55 18.39
C LEU A 399 2.40 -7.15 18.02
N TYR A 400 1.56 -8.12 17.66
CA TYR A 400 0.13 -7.90 17.44
C TYR A 400 -0.60 -7.86 18.79
N LEU A 401 -1.17 -6.71 19.15
CA LEU A 401 -1.85 -6.50 20.43
C LEU A 401 -3.34 -6.88 20.39
N GLY A 402 -3.96 -6.93 19.21
CA GLY A 402 -5.39 -7.16 19.07
C GLY A 402 -6.19 -5.89 19.39
N SER A 403 -7.13 -5.98 20.33
CA SER A 403 -7.98 -4.85 20.72
C SER A 403 -7.77 -4.48 22.19
N ILE A 404 -7.85 -3.18 22.50
CA ILE A 404 -7.72 -2.63 23.85
C ILE A 404 -8.89 -1.68 24.09
N ALA A 405 -9.77 -2.03 25.04
CA ALA A 405 -10.91 -1.19 25.40
C ALA A 405 -10.45 0.11 26.08
N ALA A 406 -11.30 1.13 26.06
CA ALA A 406 -11.04 2.38 26.77
C ALA A 406 -10.75 2.14 28.27
N GLY A 407 -9.66 2.72 28.77
CA GLY A 407 -9.17 2.56 30.15
C GLY A 407 -8.54 1.20 30.46
N GLU A 408 -8.50 0.26 29.51
CA GLU A 408 -7.93 -1.08 29.72
C GLU A 408 -6.39 -1.04 29.65
N THR A 409 -5.76 -1.83 30.51
CA THR A 409 -4.33 -2.16 30.43
C THR A 409 -4.20 -3.64 30.10
N ILE A 410 -3.51 -3.95 29.01
CA ILE A 410 -3.21 -5.33 28.62
C ILE A 410 -1.77 -5.68 28.95
N ILE A 411 -1.60 -6.91 29.43
CA ILE A 411 -0.30 -7.57 29.53
C ILE A 411 -0.24 -8.54 28.36
N HIS A 412 0.36 -8.11 27.26
CA HIS A 412 0.44 -8.95 26.08
C HIS A 412 1.36 -10.17 26.37
N PRO A 413 1.02 -11.40 25.95
CA PRO A 413 1.86 -12.57 26.19
C PRO A 413 3.16 -12.56 25.38
N GLY A 414 3.20 -11.79 24.29
CA GLY A 414 4.41 -11.61 23.48
C GLY A 414 5.48 -10.79 24.21
N ILE A 415 6.74 -11.07 23.90
CA ILE A 415 7.92 -10.39 24.44
C ILE A 415 8.78 -9.87 23.30
N TYR A 416 9.50 -8.78 23.53
CA TYR A 416 10.62 -8.39 22.69
C TYR A 416 11.89 -9.08 23.15
N LEU A 417 12.64 -9.64 22.20
CA LEU A 417 13.99 -10.13 22.43
C LEU A 417 14.97 -9.03 22.03
N VAL A 418 15.82 -8.61 22.96
CA VAL A 418 16.81 -7.55 22.77
C VAL A 418 18.20 -8.11 22.96
N ARG A 419 19.11 -7.85 22.02
CA ARG A 419 20.55 -8.13 22.18
C ARG A 419 21.34 -6.85 22.28
N VAL A 420 22.33 -6.88 23.14
CA VAL A 420 23.25 -5.77 23.37
C VAL A 420 24.68 -6.21 23.13
N ASP A 421 25.58 -5.27 22.87
CA ASP A 421 27.01 -5.53 22.76
C ASP A 421 27.75 -5.27 24.09
N SER A 422 29.08 -5.41 24.07
CA SER A 422 29.92 -5.21 25.26
C SER A 422 29.99 -3.75 25.76
N ASN A 423 29.49 -2.78 25.00
CA ASN A 423 29.48 -1.37 25.35
C ASN A 423 28.19 -0.94 26.04
N PHE A 424 27.23 -1.86 26.21
CA PHE A 424 25.94 -1.56 26.85
C PHE A 424 26.11 -1.02 28.26
N SER A 425 25.51 0.13 28.52
CA SER A 425 25.66 0.88 29.77
C SER A 425 24.84 0.30 30.93
N GLY A 426 23.85 -0.55 30.63
CA GLY A 426 22.90 -1.10 31.60
C GLY A 426 21.53 -0.42 31.58
N ASP A 427 21.41 0.74 30.93
CA ASP A 427 20.17 1.51 30.86
C ASP A 427 19.52 1.37 29.48
N PHE A 428 18.22 1.04 29.47
CA PHE A 428 17.44 0.98 28.23
C PHE A 428 16.71 2.29 27.95
N LYS A 429 16.74 2.71 26.69
CA LYS A 429 15.94 3.80 26.14
C LYS A 429 15.16 3.28 24.96
N PHE A 430 13.88 3.00 25.17
CA PHE A 430 13.02 2.44 24.13
C PHE A 430 12.03 3.48 23.64
N ASN A 431 11.92 3.55 22.32
CA ASN A 431 10.84 4.24 21.62
C ASN A 431 9.83 3.18 21.16
N PHE A 432 8.55 3.50 21.24
CA PHE A 432 7.46 2.61 20.86
C PHE A 432 6.56 3.28 19.84
N ASP A 433 6.32 2.60 18.73
CA ASP A 433 5.40 3.03 17.69
C ASP A 433 4.20 2.09 17.68
N ILE A 434 3.00 2.64 17.84
CA ILE A 434 1.75 1.89 17.88
C ILE A 434 0.94 2.23 16.63
N THR A 435 0.63 1.18 15.88
CA THR A 435 -0.12 1.26 14.63
C THR A 435 -1.48 0.56 14.74
N SER A 436 -2.43 0.98 13.92
CA SER A 436 -3.70 0.27 13.67
C SER A 436 -3.91 0.18 12.17
N ASP A 437 -4.20 -1.02 11.65
CA ASP A 437 -4.33 -1.29 10.21
C ASP A 437 -3.13 -0.80 9.37
N GLY A 438 -1.92 -0.90 9.93
CA GLY A 438 -0.67 -0.47 9.27
C GLY A 438 -0.36 1.02 9.37
N TRP A 439 -1.25 1.83 9.98
CA TRP A 439 -1.06 3.27 10.15
C TRP A 439 -0.53 3.63 11.52
N LEU A 440 0.53 4.44 11.58
CA LEU A 440 1.06 5.00 12.82
C LEU A 440 0.14 6.09 13.36
N TYR A 441 -0.28 5.94 14.62
CA TYR A 441 -1.15 6.91 15.29
C TYR A 441 -0.55 7.42 16.59
N TRP A 442 0.10 6.53 17.36
CA TRP A 442 0.67 6.87 18.65
C TRP A 442 2.14 6.48 18.66
N SER A 443 2.95 7.37 19.22
CA SER A 443 4.33 7.07 19.58
C SER A 443 4.51 7.43 21.05
N ASP A 444 5.27 6.61 21.76
CA ASP A 444 5.59 6.81 23.16
C ASP A 444 7.06 6.50 23.40
N SER A 445 7.63 7.07 24.45
CA SER A 445 9.01 6.82 24.85
C SER A 445 9.00 6.52 26.33
N PHE A 446 9.60 5.41 26.73
CA PHE A 446 9.68 5.05 28.14
C PHE A 446 11.01 5.58 28.72
N PRO A 447 11.01 6.58 29.61
CA PRO A 447 12.23 7.26 30.03
C PRO A 447 13.10 6.47 31.01
N ASP A 448 14.33 6.97 31.17
CA ASP A 448 15.48 6.48 31.93
C ASP A 448 15.17 5.79 33.27
N SER A 449 15.79 4.63 33.44
CA SER A 449 16.02 3.85 34.68
C SER A 449 14.87 3.01 35.24
N ILE A 450 14.69 1.80 34.71
CA ILE A 450 14.16 0.66 35.50
C ILE A 450 15.33 -0.23 35.91
N ILE A 451 15.80 -0.03 37.16
CA ILE A 451 16.47 -1.10 37.91
C ILE A 451 15.35 -1.96 38.50
N SER A 452 14.98 -3.01 37.79
CA SER A 452 14.26 -4.14 38.36
C SER A 452 14.89 -5.41 37.82
N TYR A 453 16.11 -5.69 38.28
CA TYR A 453 16.60 -7.05 38.26
C TYR A 453 15.76 -7.86 39.24
N ALA A 454 14.62 -8.38 38.81
CA ALA A 454 14.07 -9.57 39.44
C ALA A 454 14.93 -10.75 38.97
N THR A 455 16.20 -10.79 39.42
CA THR A 455 16.90 -12.07 39.53
C THR A 455 16.14 -12.84 40.59
N SER A 456 15.09 -13.57 40.20
CA SER A 456 14.73 -14.75 40.94
C SER A 456 15.87 -15.75 40.72
N GLU A 457 16.98 -15.55 41.44
CA GLU A 457 17.77 -16.69 41.88
C GLU A 457 16.79 -17.53 42.69
N ILE A 458 16.18 -18.51 42.02
CA ILE A 458 15.67 -19.67 42.73
C ILE A 458 16.93 -20.26 43.34
N GLU A 459 17.19 -19.98 44.61
CA GLU A 459 18.20 -20.68 45.40
C GLU A 459 17.85 -22.16 45.29
N LEU A 460 18.51 -22.86 44.37
CA LEU A 460 18.39 -24.29 44.26
C LEU A 460 18.99 -24.85 45.55
N PRO A 461 18.23 -25.61 46.33
CA PRO A 461 18.67 -26.07 47.63
C PRO A 461 19.85 -27.01 47.44
N VAL A 462 21.02 -26.54 47.87
CA VAL A 462 22.32 -27.23 47.70
C VAL A 462 22.44 -28.46 48.59
N SER A 463 21.48 -28.66 49.50
CA SER A 463 21.42 -29.85 50.33
C SER A 463 19.99 -30.30 50.60
N PHE A 464 19.79 -31.61 50.64
CA PHE A 464 18.54 -32.21 51.09
C PHE A 464 18.85 -33.17 52.25
N SER A 465 17.89 -33.36 53.15
CA SER A 465 17.96 -34.35 54.21
C SER A 465 16.88 -35.40 54.01
N LEU A 466 17.26 -36.67 53.96
CA LEU A 466 16.31 -37.78 53.99
C LEU A 466 16.05 -38.19 55.44
N HIS A 467 14.79 -38.25 55.82
CA HIS A 467 14.38 -38.78 57.12
C HIS A 467 14.32 -40.32 57.07
N GLN A 468 14.48 -40.95 58.23
CA GLN A 468 14.38 -42.40 58.38
C GLN A 468 13.06 -42.91 57.77
N ASN A 469 13.15 -43.91 56.89
CA ASN A 469 11.97 -44.52 56.29
C ASN A 469 11.11 -45.16 57.39
N TYR A 470 9.80 -44.85 57.40
CA TYR A 470 8.85 -45.45 58.32
C TYR A 470 7.55 -45.83 57.58
N PRO A 471 7.02 -47.05 57.81
CA PRO A 471 7.60 -48.14 58.60
C PRO A 471 8.67 -48.95 57.83
N ASN A 472 9.51 -49.68 58.58
CA ASN A 472 10.63 -50.56 58.17
C ASN A 472 10.47 -51.28 56.79
N PRO A 473 11.55 -51.57 56.03
CA PRO A 473 11.52 -51.86 54.58
C PRO A 473 11.00 -53.27 54.20
N PHE A 474 10.30 -53.94 55.10
CA PHE A 474 9.60 -55.20 54.83
C PHE A 474 8.11 -55.01 54.53
N ASN A 475 7.64 -53.76 54.39
CA ASN A 475 6.29 -53.47 53.90
C ASN A 475 6.31 -53.19 52.38
N PRO A 476 5.28 -53.63 51.64
CA PRO A 476 5.21 -53.46 50.18
C PRO A 476 5.10 -51.99 49.73
N SER A 477 4.92 -51.05 50.66
CA SER A 477 5.14 -49.62 50.44
C SER A 477 5.83 -49.00 51.65
N THR A 478 6.82 -48.13 51.41
CA THR A 478 7.51 -47.32 52.41
C THR A 478 7.39 -45.86 52.00
N THR A 479 7.21 -44.95 52.96
CA THR A 479 7.22 -43.50 52.72
C THR A 479 8.55 -42.94 53.20
N ILE A 480 9.27 -42.23 52.32
CA ILE A 480 10.50 -41.52 52.66
C ILE A 480 10.18 -40.03 52.62
N GLN A 481 10.34 -39.37 53.76
CA GLN A 481 10.23 -37.91 53.84
C GLN A 481 11.58 -37.29 53.50
N TYR A 482 11.58 -36.29 52.65
CA TYR A 482 12.75 -35.46 52.37
C TYR A 482 12.47 -34.03 52.81
N GLY A 483 13.49 -33.40 53.38
CA GLY A 483 13.53 -31.98 53.70
C GLY A 483 14.48 -31.30 52.74
N ILE A 484 14.06 -30.13 52.28
CA ILE A 484 14.87 -29.23 51.45
C ILE A 484 15.49 -28.18 52.39
N LYS A 485 16.80 -27.92 52.28
CA LYS A 485 17.49 -26.88 53.08
C LYS A 485 18.14 -25.84 52.21
#